data_AF-A0A2J0M7K0-F1
#
_entry.id   AF-A0A2J0M7K0-F1
#
_cell.length_a   1.000
_cell.length_b   1.000
_cell.length_c   1.000
_cell.angle_alpha   90.00
_cell.angle_beta   90.00
_cell.angle_gamma   90.00
#
_symmetry.space_group_name_H-M   'P 1'
#
loop_
_entity.id
_entity.type
_entity.pdbx_description
1 polymer ?
#
loop_
_entity_poly.entity_id
_entity_poly.type
_entity_poly.pdbx_seq_one_letter_code
_entity_poly.pdbx_strand_id
1 'polypeptide(L)'
;MKALILAAGYGTRIQEVVKDTPKALIEIGNKTILDHLFEQLRFMPCLDGFYLVTNHKFYDQFVAWRNTHDVSVEILDDGTSCNEDR
;
A
#
# COMPACT_ATOMS: atom_id res chain seq x y z
N MET A 1 -15.35 8.48 9.49
CA MET A 1 -15.45 7.28 8.62
C MET A 1 -14.05 6.77 8.36
N LYS A 2 -13.86 5.46 8.24
CA LYS A 2 -12.56 4.87 7.89
C LYS A 2 -12.50 4.52 6.41
N ALA A 3 -11.35 4.69 5.78
CA ALA A 3 -11.09 4.21 4.43
C ALA A 3 -10.30 2.89 4.47
N LEU A 4 -10.60 1.99 3.53
CA LEU A 4 -9.90 0.73 3.33
C LEU A 4 -9.16 0.77 1.99
N ILE A 5 -7.84 0.57 2.03
CA ILE A 5 -6.96 0.54 0.86
C ILE A 5 -6.54 -0.91 0.62
N LEU A 6 -6.86 -1.45 -0.55
CA LEU A 6 -6.53 -2.83 -0.93
C LEU A 6 -5.23 -2.85 -1.74
N ALA A 7 -4.14 -3.32 -1.12
CA ALA A 7 -2.79 -3.30 -1.67
C ALA A 7 -2.07 -4.67 -1.58
N ALA A 8 -2.81 -5.76 -1.45
CA ALA A 8 -2.29 -7.14 -1.36
C ALA A 8 -1.95 -7.79 -2.71
N GLY A 9 -2.05 -7.06 -3.82
CA GLY A 9 -1.77 -7.61 -5.14
C GLY A 9 -0.28 -7.91 -5.37
N TYR A 10 0.03 -9.09 -5.91
CA TYR A 10 1.41 -9.51 -6.23
C TYR A 10 2.02 -8.82 -7.47
N GLY A 11 1.24 -8.02 -8.20
CA GLY A 11 1.77 -7.22 -9.32
C GLY A 11 2.27 -8.02 -10.51
N THR A 12 1.79 -9.25 -10.73
CA THR A 12 2.34 -10.22 -11.71
C THR A 12 2.48 -9.70 -13.15
N ARG A 13 1.65 -8.74 -13.57
CA ARG A 13 1.77 -8.09 -14.91
C ARG A 13 2.87 -7.02 -14.98
N ILE A 14 3.25 -6.43 -13.86
CA ILE A 14 4.23 -5.33 -13.77
C ILE A 14 5.61 -5.82 -13.28
N GLN A 15 5.68 -7.05 -12.76
CA GLN A 15 6.90 -7.69 -12.25
C GLN A 15 8.03 -7.79 -13.28
N GLU A 16 7.72 -7.76 -14.59
CA GLU A 16 8.74 -7.70 -15.66
C GLU A 16 9.56 -6.41 -15.62
N VAL A 17 9.02 -5.35 -15.02
CA VAL A 17 9.63 -4.01 -14.96
C VAL A 17 10.07 -3.64 -13.54
N VAL A 18 9.31 -4.07 -12.52
CA VAL A 18 9.60 -3.75 -11.11
C VAL A 18 9.63 -5.04 -10.30
N LYS A 19 10.82 -5.61 -10.14
CA LYS A 19 11.01 -6.84 -9.38
C LYS A 19 10.91 -6.54 -7.90
N ASP A 20 10.01 -7.25 -7.22
CA ASP A 20 9.88 -7.30 -5.76
C ASP A 20 9.44 -6.01 -5.04
N THR A 21 8.87 -5.05 -5.78
CA THR A 21 8.18 -3.89 -5.19
C THR A 21 6.67 -4.04 -5.42
N PRO A 22 5.82 -3.90 -4.39
CA PRO A 22 4.38 -3.89 -4.56
C PRO A 22 3.96 -2.69 -5.42
N LYS A 23 2.96 -2.88 -6.28
CA LYS A 23 2.52 -1.84 -7.22
C LYS A 23 2.26 -0.49 -6.54
N ALA A 24 1.65 -0.49 -5.35
CA ALA A 24 1.32 0.72 -4.62
C ALA A 24 2.56 1.54 -4.21
N LEU A 25 3.74 0.91 -4.09
CA LEU A 25 4.99 1.59 -3.71
C LEU A 25 5.89 1.92 -4.92
N ILE A 26 5.41 1.70 -6.16
CA ILE A 26 6.13 2.16 -7.35
C ILE A 26 6.18 3.67 -7.37
N GLU A 27 7.34 4.25 -7.62
CA GLU A 27 7.54 5.68 -7.75
C GLU A 27 7.05 6.22 -9.10
N ILE A 28 6.28 7.30 -9.04
CA ILE A 28 5.91 8.14 -10.19
C ILE A 28 6.38 9.56 -9.89
N GLY A 29 7.50 9.94 -10.50
CA GLY A 29 8.22 11.17 -10.16
C GLY A 29 8.99 11.01 -8.85
N ASN A 30 8.70 11.84 -7.86
CA ASN A 30 9.34 11.84 -6.54
C ASN A 30 8.45 11.28 -5.41
N LYS A 31 7.40 10.53 -5.77
CA LYS A 31 6.35 10.04 -4.88
C LYS A 31 5.90 8.66 -5.34
N THR A 32 5.57 7.79 -4.41
CA THR A 32 4.94 6.50 -4.70
C THR A 32 3.49 6.68 -5.18
N ILE A 33 2.93 5.67 -5.85
CA ILE A 33 1.48 5.64 -6.17
C ILE A 33 0.65 5.85 -4.90
N LEU A 34 1.07 5.25 -3.78
CA LEU A 34 0.40 5.37 -2.50
C LEU A 34 0.42 6.81 -1.97
N ASP A 35 1.53 7.54 -2.13
CA ASP A 35 1.63 8.94 -1.71
C ASP A 35 0.63 9.82 -2.47
N HIS A 36 0.57 9.65 -3.80
CA HIS A 36 -0.40 10.37 -4.63
C HIS A 36 -1.84 10.11 -4.16
N LEU A 37 -2.16 8.86 -3.76
CA LEU A 37 -3.48 8.52 -3.23
C LEU A 37 -3.74 9.20 -1.87
N PHE A 38 -2.81 9.11 -0.92
CA PHE A 38 -2.98 9.72 0.40
C PHE A 38 -3.06 11.25 0.34
N GLU A 39 -2.37 11.90 -0.59
CA GLU A 39 -2.50 13.33 -0.82
C GLU A 39 -3.90 13.75 -1.26
N GLN A 40 -4.62 12.89 -1.99
CA GLN A 40 -6.01 13.16 -2.35
C GLN A 40 -6.95 12.88 -1.17
N LEU A 41 -6.72 11.79 -0.44
CA LEU A 41 -7.61 11.35 0.63
C LEU A 41 -7.52 12.22 1.90
N ARG A 42 -6.35 12.79 2.21
CA ARG A 42 -6.16 13.62 3.43
C ARG A 42 -7.02 14.88 3.45
N PHE A 43 -7.52 15.33 2.30
CA PHE A 43 -8.39 16.50 2.21
C PHE A 43 -9.88 16.16 2.37
N MET A 44 -10.23 14.89 2.58
CA MET A 44 -11.61 14.47 2.81
C MET A 44 -11.99 14.60 4.28
N PRO A 45 -12.83 15.57 4.69
CA PRO A 45 -13.11 15.84 6.11
C PRO A 45 -13.88 14.72 6.82
N CYS A 46 -14.52 13.82 6.06
CA CYS A 46 -15.26 12.69 6.61
C CYS A 46 -14.37 11.51 7.01
N LEU A 47 -13.10 11.49 6.59
CA LEU A 47 -12.16 10.42 6.90
C LEU A 47 -11.41 10.71 8.19
N ASP A 48 -11.44 9.77 9.13
CA ASP A 48 -10.75 9.86 10.44
C ASP A 48 -9.71 8.75 10.63
N GLY A 49 -9.41 7.98 9.58
CA GLY A 49 -8.34 6.97 9.59
C GLY A 49 -8.39 6.02 8.39
N PHE A 50 -7.32 5.24 8.26
CA PHE A 50 -7.07 4.38 7.11
C PHE A 50 -6.65 2.99 7.56
N TYR A 51 -7.16 1.97 6.87
CA TYR A 51 -6.63 0.62 6.89
C TYR A 51 -6.01 0.33 5.52
N LEU A 52 -4.80 -0.24 5.50
CA LEU A 52 -4.16 -0.73 4.30
C LEU A 52 -3.95 -2.24 4.44
N VAL A 53 -4.61 -3.02 3.59
CA VAL A 53 -4.45 -4.47 3.55
C VAL A 53 -3.38 -4.82 2.53
N THR A 54 -2.40 -5.61 2.93
CA THR A 54 -1.35 -6.14 2.06
C THR A 54 -1.13 -7.63 2.33
N ASN A 55 -0.31 -8.26 1.49
CA ASN A 55 0.07 -9.65 1.66
C ASN A 55 1.33 -9.77 2.53
N HIS A 56 1.56 -10.97 3.05
CA HIS A 56 2.68 -11.26 3.95
C HIS A 56 4.02 -10.91 3.31
N LYS A 57 4.16 -11.21 2.01
CA LYS A 57 5.39 -10.95 1.24
C LYS A 57 5.78 -9.46 1.24
N PHE A 58 4.83 -8.55 1.16
CA PHE A 58 5.10 -7.11 1.05
C PHE A 58 4.81 -6.31 2.33
N TYR A 59 4.34 -6.96 3.38
CA TYR A 59 3.98 -6.33 4.66
C TYR A 59 5.05 -5.36 5.17
N ASP A 60 6.30 -5.84 5.31
CA ASP A 60 7.40 -5.05 5.84
C ASP A 60 7.72 -3.82 4.97
N GLN A 61 7.48 -3.88 3.66
CA GLN A 61 7.69 -2.75 2.76
C GLN A 61 6.67 -1.64 3.02
N PHE A 62 5.41 -1.99 3.29
CA PHE A 62 4.40 -1.00 3.66
C PHE A 62 4.65 -0.44 5.07
N VAL A 63 5.14 -1.25 6.01
CA VAL A 63 5.54 -0.78 7.34
C VAL A 63 6.68 0.23 7.24
N ALA A 64 7.69 -0.07 6.41
CA ALA A 64 8.79 0.86 6.13
C ALA A 64 8.27 2.15 5.50
N TRP A 65 7.39 2.06 4.49
CA TRP A 65 6.76 3.23 3.88
C TRP A 65 5.99 4.08 4.91
N ARG A 66 5.18 3.48 5.78
CA ARG A 66 4.45 4.23 6.81
C ARG A 66 5.40 4.99 7.75
N ASN A 67 6.53 4.39 8.11
CA ASN A 67 7.49 5.01 9.03
C ASN A 67 8.20 6.24 8.43
N THR A 68 8.14 6.45 7.11
CA THR A 68 8.68 7.64 6.45
C THR A 68 7.62 8.71 6.17
N HIS A 69 6.35 8.48 6.54
CA HIS A 69 5.23 9.36 6.24
C HIS A 69 4.46 9.74 7.51
N ASP A 70 4.04 11.00 7.59
CA ASP A 70 3.14 11.48 8.64
C ASP A 70 1.68 11.14 8.30
N VAL A 71 1.36 9.84 8.32
CA VAL A 71 0.02 9.31 8.01
C VAL A 71 -0.43 8.30 9.06
N SER A 72 -1.64 8.49 9.60
CA SER A 72 -2.26 7.54 10.52
C SER A 72 -2.96 6.41 9.75
N VAL A 73 -2.18 5.39 9.37
CA VAL A 73 -2.66 4.18 8.68
C VAL A 73 -2.30 2.91 9.46
N GLU A 74 -3.28 2.03 9.60
CA GLU A 74 -3.10 0.69 10.14
C GLU A 74 -2.85 -0.29 8.98
N ILE A 75 -1.73 -1.02 9.03
CA ILE A 75 -1.35 -1.97 8.00
C ILE A 75 -1.71 -3.37 8.47
N LEU A 76 -2.53 -4.05 7.67
CA LEU A 76 -3.04 -5.39 7.94
C LEU A 76 -2.40 -6.38 6.96
N ASP A 77 -1.84 -7.45 7.50
CA ASP A 77 -1.40 -8.62 6.73
C ASP A 77 -2.59 -9.55 6.50
N ASP A 78 -2.88 -9.92 5.25
CA ASP A 78 -3.92 -10.88 4.91
C ASP A 78 -3.47 -12.34 5.05
N GLY A 79 -2.19 -12.59 5.35
CA GLY A 79 -1.60 -13.90 5.57
C GLY A 79 -1.20 -14.65 4.30
N THR A 80 -1.49 -14.10 3.12
CA THR A 80 -1.13 -14.73 1.84
C THR A 80 0.35 -14.50 1.54
N SER A 81 1.09 -15.54 1.13
CA SER A 81 2.53 -15.45 0.86
C SER A 81 2.87 -15.58 -0.63
N CYS A 82 1.99 -16.17 -1.43
CA CYS A 82 2.09 -16.20 -2.88
C CYS A 82 0.74 -15.98 -3.57
N ASN A 83 0.77 -15.79 -4.89
CA ASN A 83 -0.44 -15.48 -5.67
C ASN A 83 -1.43 -16.65 -5.72
N GLU A 84 -0.94 -17.87 -5.53
CA GLU A 84 -1.70 -19.11 -5.52
C GLU A 84 -2.46 -19.33 -4.20
N ASP A 85 -2.03 -18.67 -3.11
CA ASP A 85 -2.63 -18.79 -1.77
C ASP A 85 -3.75 -17.75 -1.50
N ARG A 86 -4.15 -16.99 -2.53
CA ARG A 86 -5.09 -15.85 -2.42
C ARG A 86 -6.56 -16.25 -2.49
#